data_AF-A0A9N9NUD1-F1
#
_entry.id   AF-A0A9N9NUD1-F1
#
_cell.length_a   1.000
_cell.length_b   1.000
_cell.length_c   1.000
_cell.angle_alpha   90.00
_cell.angle_beta   90.00
_cell.angle_gamma   90.00
#
_symmetry.space_group_name_H-M   'P 1'
#
loop_
_entity.id
_entity.type
_entity.pdbx_description
1 polymer ?
#
loop_
_entity_poly.entity_id
_entity_poly.type
_entity_poly.pdbx_seq_one_letter_code
_entity_poly.pdbx_strand_id
1 'polypeptide(L)'
;LDDMKTQYDQANQQHQQYTNDANNFQSALSNLQATANAKYEEIHKLCKELSKICSRFNFVDELHANIESMRQDARLIQNVNIRKNAESEIARLEKLANDLSSNRVRHDTSISDFAIYNSNTHDDYDDIMSTNQSPNIQYIGKSKFGKKLKNIFKKK
;
A
#
# COMPACT_ATOMS: atom_id res chain seq x y z
N LEU A 1 56.65 -7.76 30.32
CA LEU A 1 56.22 -6.43 29.84
C LEU A 1 55.68 -6.50 28.40
N ASP A 2 56.39 -7.16 27.48
CA ASP A 2 55.96 -7.35 26.09
C ASP A 2 54.62 -8.07 25.91
N ASP A 3 54.35 -9.07 26.74
CA ASP A 3 53.12 -9.87 26.64
C ASP A 3 51.87 -9.02 26.95
N MET A 4 51.99 -8.12 27.94
CA MET A 4 50.93 -7.19 28.33
C MET A 4 50.70 -6.10 27.25
N LYS A 5 51.77 -5.66 26.58
CA LYS A 5 51.68 -4.73 25.46
C LYS A 5 50.99 -5.38 24.25
N THR A 6 51.36 -6.62 23.94
CA THR A 6 50.74 -7.39 22.85
C THR A 6 49.24 -7.59 23.08
N GLN A 7 48.84 -7.95 24.30
CA GLN A 7 47.41 -8.07 24.64
C GLN A 7 46.66 -6.74 24.53
N TYR A 8 47.27 -5.64 24.97
CA TYR A 8 46.69 -4.31 24.84
C TYR A 8 46.51 -3.91 23.36
N ASP A 9 47.53 -4.10 22.53
CA ASP A 9 47.48 -3.75 21.11
C ASP A 9 46.41 -4.57 20.37
N GLN A 10 46.29 -5.86 20.69
CA GLN A 10 45.23 -6.73 20.16
C GLN A 10 43.82 -6.28 20.59
N ALA A 11 43.64 -5.96 21.88
CA ALA A 11 42.36 -5.47 22.40
C ALA A 11 41.97 -4.13 21.75
N ASN A 12 42.93 -3.23 21.54
CA ASN A 12 42.70 -1.96 20.88
C ASN A 12 42.33 -2.15 19.40
N GLN A 13 42.98 -3.08 18.70
CA GLN A 13 42.64 -3.41 17.31
C GLN A 13 41.23 -3.99 17.21
N GLN A 14 40.85 -4.92 18.10
CA GLN A 14 39.50 -5.48 18.15
C GLN A 14 38.46 -4.41 18.48
N HIS A 15 38.76 -3.51 19.41
CA HIS A 15 37.87 -2.41 19.77
C HIS A 15 37.60 -1.48 18.57
N GLN A 16 38.64 -1.14 17.80
CA GLN A 16 38.49 -0.36 16.57
C GLN A 16 37.66 -1.09 15.53
N GLN A 17 37.88 -2.39 15.33
CA GLN A 17 37.09 -3.21 14.41
C GLN A 17 35.60 -3.21 14.80
N TYR A 18 35.28 -3.49 16.06
CA TYR A 18 33.88 -3.51 16.52
C TYR A 18 33.22 -2.14 16.44
N THR A 19 33.97 -1.05 16.69
CA THR A 19 33.45 0.31 16.54
C THR A 19 33.13 0.62 15.08
N ASN A 20 34.01 0.23 14.15
CA ASN A 20 33.77 0.40 12.72
C ASN A 20 32.56 -0.42 12.25
N ASP A 21 32.46 -1.67 12.69
CA ASP A 21 31.32 -2.54 12.36
C ASP A 21 30.00 -1.96 12.89
N ALA A 22 30.00 -1.47 14.13
CA ALA A 22 28.82 -0.83 14.72
C ALA A 22 28.38 0.40 13.91
N ASN A 23 29.32 1.26 13.51
CA ASN A 23 29.05 2.44 12.69
C ASN A 23 28.52 2.06 11.30
N ASN A 24 29.08 1.00 10.69
CA ASN A 24 28.64 0.48 9.41
C ASN A 24 27.20 -0.07 9.50
N PHE A 25 26.88 -0.84 10.54
CA PHE A 25 25.54 -1.36 10.75
C PHE A 25 24.52 -0.25 11.01
N GLN A 26 24.88 0.76 11.81
CA GLN A 26 24.03 1.91 12.06
C GLN A 26 23.71 2.65 10.75
N SER A 27 24.72 2.86 9.91
CA SER A 27 24.56 3.49 8.60
C SER A 27 23.68 2.65 7.67
N ALA A 28 23.90 1.34 7.62
CA ALA A 28 23.09 0.41 6.82
C ALA A 28 21.62 0.40 7.25
N LEU A 29 21.36 0.42 8.57
CA LEU A 29 20.01 0.45 9.12
C LEU A 29 19.29 1.76 8.78
N SER A 30 19.98 2.90 8.92
CA SER A 30 19.45 4.21 8.51
C SER A 30 19.09 4.24 7.03
N ASN A 31 19.97 3.72 6.16
CA ASN A 31 19.72 3.66 4.72
C ASN A 31 18.55 2.74 4.37
N LEU A 32 18.45 1.59 5.05
CA LEU A 32 17.32 0.67 4.87
C LEU A 32 16.01 1.32 5.28
N GLN A 33 15.99 2.03 6.41
CA GLN A 33 14.81 2.73 6.89
C GLN A 33 14.38 3.86 5.95
N ALA A 34 15.34 4.66 5.46
CA ALA A 34 15.07 5.70 4.46
C ALA A 34 14.48 5.10 3.17
N THR A 35 15.04 3.97 2.71
CA THR A 35 14.56 3.26 1.51
C THR A 35 13.14 2.71 1.72
N ALA A 36 12.87 2.12 2.87
CA ALA A 36 11.55 1.60 3.21
C ALA A 36 10.49 2.71 3.24
N ASN A 37 10.81 3.85 3.87
CA ASN A 37 9.94 5.01 3.91
C ASN A 37 9.67 5.56 2.50
N ALA A 38 10.71 5.72 1.67
CA ALA A 38 10.55 6.17 0.30
C ALA A 38 9.65 5.24 -0.53
N LYS A 39 9.78 3.92 -0.34
CA LYS A 39 8.92 2.93 -1.00
C LYS A 39 7.48 2.98 -0.49
N TYR A 40 7.28 3.23 0.79
CA TYR A 40 5.94 3.40 1.36
C TYR A 40 5.23 4.63 0.77
N GLU A 41 5.93 5.76 0.67
CA GLU A 41 5.40 6.97 0.03
C GLU A 41 5.09 6.76 -1.46
N GLU A 42 5.94 6.01 -2.18
CA GLU A 42 5.69 5.64 -3.57
C GLU A 42 4.40 4.81 -3.71
N ILE A 43 4.21 3.82 -2.85
CA ILE A 43 2.97 3.01 -2.82
C ILE A 43 1.75 3.90 -2.57
N HIS A 44 1.81 4.80 -1.58
CA HIS A 44 0.72 5.73 -1.29
C HIS A 44 0.36 6.61 -2.49
N LYS A 45 1.38 7.15 -3.17
CA LYS A 45 1.18 7.93 -4.39
C LYS A 45 0.48 7.11 -5.46
N LEU A 46 0.97 5.89 -5.73
CA LEU A 46 0.37 4.99 -6.74
C LEU A 46 -1.08 4.63 -6.41
N CYS A 47 -1.39 4.35 -5.13
CA CYS A 47 -2.76 4.09 -4.70
C CYS A 47 -3.67 5.31 -4.93
N LYS A 48 -3.19 6.52 -4.66
CA LYS A 48 -3.94 7.77 -4.90
C LYS A 48 -4.13 8.06 -6.40
N GLU A 49 -3.17 7.70 -7.24
CA GLU A 49 -3.31 7.81 -8.68
C GLU A 49 -4.31 6.79 -9.22
N LEU A 50 -4.22 5.54 -8.76
CA LEU A 50 -5.18 4.49 -9.10
C LEU A 50 -6.60 4.87 -8.68
N SER A 51 -6.78 5.41 -7.47
CA SER A 51 -8.11 5.83 -6.99
C SER A 51 -8.73 6.90 -7.88
N LYS A 52 -7.93 7.82 -8.43
CA LYS A 52 -8.40 8.83 -9.39
C LYS A 52 -8.80 8.23 -10.74
N ILE A 53 -8.08 7.21 -11.21
CA ILE A 53 -8.44 6.50 -12.45
C ILE A 53 -9.76 5.75 -12.23
N CYS A 54 -9.85 4.99 -11.15
CA CYS A 54 -11.04 4.22 -10.80
C CYS A 54 -12.26 5.13 -10.54
N SER A 55 -12.08 6.30 -9.93
CA SER A 55 -13.19 7.24 -9.69
C SER A 55 -13.75 7.85 -10.96
N ARG A 56 -12.95 7.91 -12.03
CA ARG A 56 -13.40 8.39 -13.35
C ARG A 56 -14.16 7.32 -14.15
N PHE A 57 -14.04 6.05 -13.74
CA PHE A 57 -14.69 4.95 -14.43
C PHE A 57 -16.01 4.61 -13.76
N ASN A 58 -17.12 5.09 -14.31
CA ASN A 58 -18.44 4.62 -13.95
C ASN A 58 -18.99 3.74 -15.08
N PHE A 59 -19.01 2.43 -14.84
CA PHE A 59 -19.51 1.46 -15.80
C PHE A 59 -20.90 1.79 -16.35
N VAL A 60 -21.82 2.31 -15.53
CA VAL A 60 -23.18 2.65 -16.01
C VAL A 60 -23.14 3.87 -16.93
N ASP A 61 -22.37 4.91 -16.58
CA ASP A 61 -22.25 6.11 -17.42
C ASP A 61 -21.62 5.76 -18.79
N GLU A 62 -20.55 4.95 -18.78
CA GLU A 62 -19.91 4.44 -20.00
C GLU A 62 -20.84 3.54 -20.83
N LEU A 63 -21.68 2.73 -20.17
CA LEU A 63 -22.67 1.91 -20.84
C LEU A 63 -23.76 2.77 -21.50
N HIS A 64 -24.24 3.83 -20.83
CA HIS A 64 -25.20 4.78 -21.40
C HIS A 64 -24.61 5.52 -22.61
N ALA A 65 -23.36 5.95 -22.55
CA ALA A 65 -22.67 6.58 -23.69
C ALA A 65 -22.60 5.64 -24.90
N ASN A 66 -22.25 4.36 -24.68
CA ASN A 66 -22.23 3.35 -25.74
C ASN A 66 -23.63 3.04 -26.30
N ILE A 67 -24.66 2.98 -25.45
CA ILE A 67 -26.06 2.80 -25.88
C ILE A 67 -26.49 3.94 -26.80
N GLU A 68 -26.11 5.18 -26.50
CA GLU A 68 -26.45 6.32 -27.36
C GLU A 68 -25.73 6.24 -28.72
N SER A 69 -24.48 5.80 -28.76
CA SER A 69 -23.78 5.52 -30.03
C SER A 69 -24.51 4.42 -30.82
N MET A 70 -24.88 3.31 -30.18
CA MET A 70 -25.62 2.21 -30.82
C MET A 70 -26.98 2.69 -31.38
N ARG A 71 -27.65 3.63 -30.71
CA ARG A 71 -28.90 4.24 -31.23
C ARG A 71 -28.67 5.04 -32.48
N GLN A 72 -27.59 5.82 -32.53
CA GLN A 72 -27.23 6.59 -33.72
C GLN A 72 -26.95 5.65 -34.90
N ASP A 73 -26.19 4.58 -34.66
CA ASP A 73 -25.90 3.56 -35.68
C ASP A 73 -27.16 2.84 -36.14
N ALA A 74 -28.06 2.46 -35.23
CA ALA A 74 -29.31 1.79 -35.56
C ALA A 74 -30.20 2.64 -36.47
N ARG A 75 -30.21 3.98 -36.29
CA ARG A 75 -30.97 4.91 -37.14
C ARG A 75 -30.48 4.92 -38.60
N LEU A 76 -29.21 4.60 -38.84
CA LEU A 76 -28.63 4.54 -40.18
C LEU A 76 -29.00 3.25 -40.93
N ILE A 77 -29.54 2.24 -40.24
CA ILE A 77 -29.96 0.97 -40.85
C ILE A 77 -31.20 1.21 -41.74
N GLN A 78 -31.03 0.97 -43.04
CA GLN A 78 -32.10 1.12 -44.03
C GLN A 78 -33.14 0.00 -43.95
N ASN A 79 -32.71 -1.23 -43.67
CA ASN A 79 -33.62 -2.37 -43.56
C ASN A 79 -34.46 -2.24 -42.27
N VAL A 80 -35.76 -2.03 -42.44
CA VAL A 80 -36.69 -1.77 -41.33
C VAL A 80 -36.75 -2.91 -40.32
N ASN A 81 -36.69 -4.17 -40.77
CA ASN A 81 -36.76 -5.32 -39.86
C ASN A 81 -35.48 -5.45 -39.02
N ILE A 82 -34.32 -5.24 -39.65
CA ILE A 82 -33.03 -5.26 -38.96
C ILE A 82 -32.95 -4.07 -37.98
N ARG A 83 -33.41 -2.88 -38.39
CA ARG A 83 -33.47 -1.70 -37.52
C ARG A 83 -34.34 -1.94 -36.29
N LYS A 84 -35.56 -2.45 -36.47
CA LYS A 84 -36.47 -2.77 -35.36
C LYS A 84 -35.86 -3.80 -34.39
N ASN A 85 -35.18 -4.81 -34.92
CA ASN A 85 -34.49 -5.79 -34.09
C ASN A 85 -33.36 -5.16 -33.28
N ALA A 86 -32.52 -4.33 -33.91
CA ALA A 86 -31.46 -3.59 -33.24
C ALA A 86 -32.01 -2.65 -32.15
N GLU A 87 -33.07 -1.89 -32.45
CA GLU A 87 -33.74 -1.00 -31.49
C GLU A 87 -34.30 -1.76 -30.27
N SER A 88 -34.85 -2.97 -30.49
CA SER A 88 -35.34 -3.84 -29.41
C SER A 88 -34.21 -4.31 -28.48
N GLU A 89 -33.07 -4.73 -29.05
CA GLU A 89 -31.92 -5.17 -28.25
C GLU A 89 -31.26 -4.01 -27.51
N ILE A 90 -31.17 -2.83 -28.15
CA ILE A 90 -30.73 -1.59 -27.51
C ILE A 90 -31.63 -1.24 -26.32
N ALA A 91 -32.95 -1.38 -26.46
CA ALA A 91 -33.90 -1.14 -25.37
C ALA A 91 -33.71 -2.12 -24.20
N ARG A 92 -33.36 -3.39 -24.45
CA ARG A 92 -33.00 -4.34 -23.38
C ARG A 92 -31.73 -3.91 -22.64
N LEU A 93 -30.71 -3.45 -23.38
CA LEU A 93 -29.46 -2.96 -22.78
C LEU A 93 -29.68 -1.69 -21.94
N GLU A 94 -30.53 -0.78 -22.40
CA GLU A 94 -30.89 0.41 -21.63
C GLU A 94 -31.63 0.06 -20.34
N LYS A 95 -32.57 -0.89 -20.40
CA LYS A 95 -33.24 -1.38 -19.19
C LYS A 95 -32.23 -1.94 -18.19
N LEU A 96 -31.26 -2.75 -18.66
CA LEU A 96 -30.20 -3.28 -17.81
C LEU A 96 -29.35 -2.17 -17.17
N ALA A 97 -28.96 -1.15 -17.93
CA ALA A 97 -28.21 0.00 -17.41
C ALA A 97 -28.98 0.75 -16.30
N ASN A 98 -30.29 0.93 -16.50
CA ASN A 98 -31.17 1.58 -15.53
C ASN A 98 -31.36 0.73 -14.25
N ASP A 99 -31.49 -0.59 -14.39
CA ASP A 99 -31.59 -1.52 -13.26
C ASP A 99 -30.30 -1.51 -12.42
N LEU A 100 -29.13 -1.48 -13.09
CA LEU A 100 -27.82 -1.37 -12.43
C LEU A 100 -27.63 -0.03 -11.72
N SER A 101 -28.11 1.07 -12.30
CA SER A 101 -28.10 2.39 -11.66
C SER A 101 -28.97 2.42 -10.39
N SER A 102 -30.19 1.88 -10.49
CA SER A 102 -31.16 1.85 -9.40
C SER A 102 -30.75 0.97 -8.22
N ASN A 103 -29.95 -0.08 -8.47
CA ASN A 103 -29.44 -0.95 -7.41
C ASN A 103 -28.25 -0.36 -6.65
N ARG A 104 -27.48 0.59 -7.23
CA ARG A 104 -26.43 1.32 -6.48
C ARG A 104 -27.01 2.16 -5.35
N VAL A 105 -28.14 2.83 -5.58
CA VAL A 105 -28.82 3.69 -4.59
C VAL A 105 -29.25 2.90 -3.35
N ARG A 106 -29.51 1.59 -3.48
CA ARG A 106 -29.92 0.72 -2.37
C ARG A 106 -28.76 0.21 -1.50
N HIS A 107 -27.51 0.31 -1.96
CA HIS A 107 -26.35 -0.24 -1.26
C HIS A 107 -25.47 0.84 -0.58
N ASP A 108 -25.73 2.13 -0.83
CA ASP A 108 -24.94 3.24 -0.28
C ASP A 108 -25.25 3.56 1.19
N THR A 109 -26.26 2.92 1.79
CA THR A 109 -26.60 3.11 3.21
C THR A 109 -25.74 2.26 4.17
N SER A 110 -24.77 1.47 3.68
CA SER A 110 -23.98 0.56 4.53
C SER A 110 -22.46 0.68 4.41
N ILE A 111 -21.92 1.73 3.79
CA ILE A 111 -20.46 1.93 3.66
C ILE A 111 -20.03 3.12 4.52
N SER A 112 -20.31 3.05 5.83
CA SER A 112 -19.71 3.93 6.85
C SER A 112 -18.49 3.29 7.54
N ASP A 113 -18.19 2.01 7.29
CA ASP A 113 -17.40 1.23 8.25
C ASP A 113 -15.93 1.00 7.83
N PHE A 114 -15.46 1.59 6.73
CA PHE A 114 -14.07 1.46 6.29
C PHE A 114 -13.19 2.70 6.56
N ALA A 115 -13.77 3.81 7.02
CA ALA A 115 -13.04 5.08 7.18
C ALA A 115 -12.40 5.31 8.57
N ILE A 116 -12.43 4.34 9.48
CA ILE A 116 -11.83 4.48 10.83
C ILE A 116 -10.65 3.53 11.01
N TYR A 117 -9.59 3.70 10.21
CA TYR A 117 -8.25 3.22 10.58
C TYR A 117 -7.15 3.96 9.81
N ASN A 118 -7.04 5.29 9.98
CA ASN A 118 -5.75 5.98 9.95
C ASN A 118 -5.85 7.48 10.26
N SER A 119 -6.26 7.77 11.49
CA SER A 119 -6.03 9.08 12.10
C SER A 119 -5.78 8.81 13.57
N ASN A 120 -4.54 8.44 13.91
CA ASN A 120 -3.89 8.60 15.22
C ASN A 120 -2.57 7.80 15.26
N THR A 121 -1.49 8.40 14.74
CA THR A 121 -0.17 8.37 15.38
C THR A 121 0.55 9.65 14.94
N HIS A 122 0.06 10.78 15.45
CA HIS A 122 0.88 11.96 15.67
C HIS A 122 1.35 11.88 17.13
N ASP A 123 2.57 12.34 17.35
CA ASP A 123 3.18 12.71 18.63
C ASP A 123 4.03 11.66 19.37
N ASP A 124 5.23 12.15 19.68
CA ASP A 124 6.25 11.72 20.65
C ASP A 124 7.26 10.63 20.27
N TYR A 125 8.31 11.06 19.56
CA TYR A 125 9.69 10.78 19.95
C TYR A 125 10.58 11.99 19.70
N ASP A 126 10.35 13.07 20.45
CA ASP A 126 11.40 14.03 20.78
C ASP A 126 11.66 13.94 22.30
N ASP A 127 12.95 13.96 22.64
CA ASP A 127 13.54 14.04 23.99
C ASP A 127 13.89 12.74 24.74
N ILE A 128 15.07 12.18 24.45
CA ILE A 128 16.02 11.70 25.49
C ILE A 128 17.47 12.04 25.07
N MET A 129 17.89 13.22 25.52
CA MET A 129 19.17 13.53 26.20
C MET A 129 20.51 12.99 25.67
N SER A 130 21.35 13.98 25.33
CA SER A 130 22.80 14.03 25.55
C SER A 130 23.22 13.50 26.94
N THR A 131 23.95 12.38 26.98
CA THR A 131 25.01 12.14 27.97
C THR A 131 26.12 11.26 27.37
N ASN A 132 27.34 11.79 27.33
CA ASN A 132 28.56 11.02 27.14
C ASN A 132 28.75 10.04 28.32
N GLN A 133 28.33 8.79 28.14
CA GLN A 133 28.83 7.66 28.93
C GLN A 133 28.46 6.34 28.23
N SER A 134 29.48 5.55 27.92
CA SER A 134 29.37 4.24 27.28
C SER A 134 28.36 3.34 28.00
N PRO A 135 27.36 2.76 27.33
CA PRO A 135 26.48 1.77 27.95
C PRO A 135 27.04 0.36 27.77
N ASN A 136 27.22 -0.28 28.92
CA ASN A 136 27.40 -1.71 29.12
C ASN A 136 26.20 -2.47 28.52
N ILE A 137 26.45 -3.40 27.59
CA ILE A 137 25.41 -4.18 26.91
C ILE A 137 24.84 -5.21 27.89
N GLN A 138 23.65 -4.93 28.44
CA GLN A 138 22.84 -5.92 29.15
C GLN A 138 21.65 -6.33 28.27
N TYR A 139 21.75 -7.51 27.66
CA TYR A 139 20.70 -8.15 26.86
C TYR A 139 19.49 -8.51 27.74
N ILE A 140 18.36 -7.80 27.62
CA ILE A 140 17.06 -8.29 28.12
C ILE A 140 15.91 -7.75 27.23
N GLY A 141 15.09 -8.65 26.67
CA GLY A 141 13.74 -8.32 26.18
C GLY A 141 13.35 -8.88 24.81
N LYS A 142 12.95 -10.16 24.77
CA LYS A 142 12.35 -10.80 23.58
C LYS A 142 11.03 -10.10 23.20
N SER A 143 11.02 -9.31 22.12
CA SER A 143 9.79 -8.81 21.50
C SER A 143 8.95 -9.99 20.95
N LYS A 144 7.67 -10.04 21.33
CA LYS A 144 6.70 -11.08 20.97
C LYS A 144 6.16 -10.99 19.53
N PHE A 145 6.78 -10.23 18.63
CA PHE A 145 6.27 -10.06 17.26
C PHE A 145 6.71 -11.14 16.26
N GLY A 146 7.74 -11.94 16.57
CA GLY A 146 8.29 -12.97 15.66
C GLY A 146 7.60 -14.35 15.67
N LYS A 147 6.55 -14.56 16.46
CA LYS A 147 5.94 -15.91 16.61
C LYS A 147 4.80 -16.20 15.63
N LYS A 148 4.32 -15.23 14.85
CA LYS A 148 3.14 -15.41 13.97
C LYS A 148 3.46 -15.61 12.48
N LEU A 149 4.69 -15.99 12.12
CA LEU A 149 5.05 -16.30 10.73
C LEU A 149 5.62 -17.72 10.51
N LYS A 150 5.76 -18.55 11.56
CA LYS A 150 6.22 -19.95 11.42
C LYS A 150 5.12 -20.97 11.06
N ASN A 151 3.86 -20.57 10.98
CA ASN A 151 2.73 -21.47 10.73
C ASN A 151 2.11 -21.40 9.31
N ILE A 152 2.71 -20.66 8.36
CA ILE A 152 2.15 -20.53 7.00
C ILE A 152 2.94 -21.33 5.95
N PHE A 153 4.19 -21.76 6.21
CA PHE A 153 5.02 -22.50 5.24
C PHE A 153 5.29 -23.98 5.61
N LYS A 154 4.37 -24.66 6.31
CA LYS A 154 4.42 -26.12 6.55
C LYS A 154 3.17 -26.87 6.09
N LYS A 155 2.48 -26.38 5.05
CA LYS A 155 1.52 -27.18 4.28
C LYS A 155 1.70 -26.91 2.79
N LYS A 156 2.67 -27.60 2.20
CA LYS A 156 2.56 -28.28 0.90
C LYS A 156 3.78 -29.18 0.73
#